data_AF-A0A067KHE1-F1
#
_entry.id   AF-A0A067KHE1-F1
#
_cell.length_a   1.000
_cell.length_b   1.000
_cell.length_c   1.000
_cell.angle_alpha   90.00
_cell.angle_beta   90.00
_cell.angle_gamma   90.00
#
_symmetry.space_group_name_H-M   'P 1'
#
loop_
_entity.id
_entity.type
_entity.pdbx_description
1 polymer ?
#
loop_
_entity_poly.entity_id
_entity_poly.type
_entity_poly.pdbx_seq_one_letter_code
_entity_poly.pdbx_strand_id
1 'polypeptide(L)' 'MEMDYERSEMMKEECTTPRCRIPVSSVCPPPPRKKSGIGKKRDPPKNGYFQPPDLDALLSMPLRRREACA' A
#
# COMPACT_ATOMS: atom_id res chain seq x y z
N MET A 1 -11.19 -34.10 -31.95
CA MET A 1 -11.49 -32.71 -32.34
C MET A 1 -12.78 -32.18 -31.73
N GLU A 2 -13.76 -33.01 -31.37
CA GLU A 2 -14.93 -32.55 -30.59
C GLU A 2 -14.71 -32.54 -29.06
N MET A 3 -13.91 -33.46 -28.50
CA MET A 3 -13.69 -33.53 -27.04
C MET A 3 -12.77 -32.44 -26.47
N ASP A 4 -11.93 -31.83 -27.30
CA ASP A 4 -11.09 -30.70 -26.88
C ASP A 4 -11.91 -29.41 -26.72
N TYR A 5 -13.07 -29.34 -27.36
CA TYR A 5 -13.98 -28.20 -27.31
C TYR A 5 -14.82 -28.19 -26.02
N GLU A 6 -15.31 -29.35 -25.57
CA GLU A 6 -16.05 -29.44 -24.29
C GLU A 6 -15.16 -29.13 -23.07
N ARG A 7 -13.88 -29.57 -23.10
CA ARG A 7 -12.91 -29.21 -22.06
C ARG A 7 -12.61 -27.70 -22.00
N SER A 8 -12.80 -27.01 -23.12
CA SER A 8 -12.60 -25.57 -23.25
C SER A 8 -13.79 -24.75 -22.71
N GLU A 9 -15.00 -25.32 -22.69
CA GLU A 9 -16.20 -24.68 -22.12
C GLU A 9 -16.22 -24.72 -20.59
N MET A 10 -15.71 -25.80 -19.97
CA MET A 10 -15.58 -25.89 -18.51
C MET A 10 -14.59 -24.88 -17.89
N MET A 11 -13.76 -24.22 -18.70
CA MET A 11 -12.78 -23.22 -18.27
C MET A 11 -13.31 -21.77 -18.37
N LYS A 12 -14.57 -21.59 -18.78
CA LYS A 12 -15.27 -20.29 -18.83
C LYS A 12 -16.11 -20.05 -17.57
N GLU A 13 -15.71 -20.56 -16.43
CA GLU A 13 -16.17 -19.98 -15.16
C GLU A 13 -15.43 -18.65 -14.99
N GLU A 14 -15.95 -17.66 -15.70
CA GLU A 14 -15.45 -16.30 -15.74
C GLU A 14 -15.43 -15.76 -14.30
N CYS A 15 -14.27 -15.29 -13.85
CA CYS A 15 -14.10 -14.65 -12.54
C CYS A 15 -15.03 -13.43 -12.48
N THR A 16 -16.24 -13.63 -11.96
CA THR A 16 -17.27 -12.61 -11.92
C THR A 16 -17.21 -11.89 -10.60
N THR A 17 -17.23 -10.56 -10.64
CA THR A 17 -17.29 -9.75 -9.42
C THR A 17 -18.56 -10.11 -8.65
N PRO A 18 -18.45 -10.57 -7.38
CA PRO A 18 -19.63 -10.93 -6.59
C PRO A 18 -20.54 -9.70 -6.44
N ARG A 19 -21.84 -9.90 -6.71
CA ARG A 19 -22.86 -8.83 -6.77
C ARG A 19 -23.26 -8.27 -5.39
N CYS A 20 -22.46 -8.50 -4.36
CA CYS A 20 -22.66 -7.99 -3.01
C CYS A 20 -22.26 -6.51 -2.97
N ARG A 21 -23.21 -5.63 -3.28
CA ARG A 21 -23.01 -4.17 -3.19
C ARG A 21 -23.01 -3.75 -1.72
N ILE A 22 -21.93 -3.14 -1.26
CA ILE A 22 -21.91 -2.45 0.04
C ILE A 22 -22.95 -1.32 -0.04
N PRO A 23 -23.88 -1.19 0.92
CA PRO A 23 -24.79 -0.07 0.97
C PRO A 23 -23.98 1.23 0.94
N VAL A 24 -24.31 2.13 0.02
CA VAL A 24 -23.63 3.43 -0.06
C VAL A 24 -23.99 4.18 1.21
N SER A 25 -23.07 4.23 2.18
CA SER A 25 -23.24 5.08 3.35
C SER A 25 -23.36 6.52 2.85
N SER A 26 -24.46 7.18 3.17
CA SER A 26 -24.86 8.43 2.52
C SER A 26 -23.97 9.63 2.86
N VAL A 27 -23.07 9.54 3.85
CA VAL A 27 -22.16 10.63 4.22
C VAL A 27 -20.87 10.04 4.80
N CYS A 28 -19.72 10.35 4.20
CA CYS A 28 -18.42 10.07 4.83
C CYS A 28 -18.34 10.85 6.16
N PRO A 29 -17.83 10.24 7.25
CA PRO A 29 -17.65 11.00 8.49
C PRO A 29 -16.76 12.22 8.23
N PRO A 30 -16.98 13.33 8.95
CA PRO A 30 -16.17 14.53 8.79
C PRO A 30 -14.69 14.21 9.05
N PRO A 31 -13.76 14.90 8.35
CA PRO A 31 -12.35 14.62 8.49
C PRO A 31 -11.89 14.83 9.94
N PRO A 32 -10.91 14.04 10.43
CA PRO A 32 -10.34 14.23 11.74
C PRO A 32 -9.82 15.67 11.90
N ARG A 33 -10.16 16.32 13.02
CA ARG A 33 -9.68 17.67 13.31
C ARG A 33 -8.17 17.63 13.50
N LYS A 34 -7.44 18.45 12.73
CA LYS A 34 -6.02 18.68 12.96
C LYS A 34 -5.85 19.23 14.38
N LYS A 35 -5.08 18.52 15.22
CA LYS A 35 -4.68 19.03 16.54
C LYS A 35 -3.83 20.28 16.31
N SER A 36 -4.04 21.33 17.11
CA SER A 36 -3.09 22.45 17.15
C SER A 36 -1.73 21.87 17.54
N GLY A 37 -0.69 22.21 16.77
CA GLY A 37 0.66 21.75 17.07
C GLY A 37 1.09 22.30 18.43
N ILE A 38 0.94 21.49 19.49
CA ILE A 38 1.49 21.76 20.81
C ILE A 38 2.96 21.41 20.71
N GLY A 39 3.74 22.40 20.28
CA GLY A 39 5.16 22.25 20.03
C GLY A 39 5.68 23.46 19.29
N LYS A 40 6.59 24.20 19.94
CA LYS A 40 7.44 25.17 19.25
C LYS A 40 8.13 24.45 18.09
N LYS A 41 8.12 25.04 16.90
CA LYS A 41 8.90 24.55 15.76
C LYS A 41 10.32 24.36 16.27
N ARG A 42 10.80 23.12 16.29
CA ARG A 42 12.16 22.82 16.71
C ARG A 42 13.06 23.36 15.61
N ASP A 43 14.08 24.12 15.98
CA ASP A 43 15.11 24.52 15.04
C ASP A 43 15.78 23.27 14.46
N PRO A 44 16.24 23.33 13.20
CA PRO A 44 17.07 22.28 12.64
C PRO A 44 18.27 21.95 13.56
N PRO A 45 18.75 20.70 13.58
CA PRO A 45 19.98 20.37 14.29
C PRO A 45 21.14 21.22 13.78
N LYS A 46 21.97 21.71 14.71
CA LYS A 46 23.09 22.62 14.42
C LYS A 46 24.11 22.05 13.43
N ASN A 47 24.20 20.72 13.37
CA ASN A 47 25.15 19.94 12.57
C ASN A 47 24.47 19.21 11.40
N GLY A 48 23.27 19.63 11.00
CA GLY A 48 22.48 18.94 9.98
C GLY A 48 21.75 17.70 10.53
N TYR A 49 20.77 17.21 9.77
CA TYR A 49 19.92 16.09 10.18
C TYR A 49 20.63 14.73 10.09
N PHE A 50 21.58 14.61 9.18
CA PHE A 50 22.32 13.39 8.91
C PHE A 50 23.76 13.75 8.62
N GLN A 51 24.69 13.00 9.20
CA GLN A 51 26.08 13.09 8.80
C GLN A 51 26.30 12.15 7.59
N PRO A 52 27.23 12.46 6.67
CA PRO A 52 27.47 11.61 5.51
C PRO A 52 27.67 10.10 5.85
N PRO A 53 28.41 9.72 6.91
CA PRO A 53 28.58 8.31 7.29
C PRO A 53 27.27 7.60 7.66
N ASP A 54 26.29 8.34 8.20
CA ASP A 54 25.00 7.77 8.60
C ASP A 54 24.18 7.35 7.38
N LEU A 55 24.26 8.11 6.29
CA LEU A 55 23.56 7.82 5.04
C LEU A 55 24.21 6.64 4.31
N ASP A 56 25.54 6.61 4.26
CA ASP A 56 26.29 5.53 3.61
C ASP A 56 25.97 4.18 4.26
N ALA A 57 25.82 4.13 5.58
CA ALA A 57 25.43 2.91 6.29
C ALA A 57 24.01 2.42 5.91
N LEU A 58 23.05 3.33 5.74
CA LEU A 58 21.67 2.99 5.36
C LEU A 58 21.57 2.53 3.91
N LEU A 59 22.33 3.17 3.01
CA LEU A 59 22.32 2.88 1.58
C LEU A 59 23.15 1.65 1.22
N SER A 60 24.17 1.34 2.03
CA SER A 60 24.99 0.13 1.87
C SER A 60 24.30 -1.12 2.41
N MET A 61 23.17 -0.99 3.14
CA MET A 61 22.43 -2.16 3.57
C MET A 61 21.86 -2.89 2.36
N PRO A 62 22.08 -4.21 2.24
CA PRO A 62 21.49 -4.99 1.17
C PRO A 62 19.97 -4.87 1.26
N LEU A 63 19.34 -4.41 0.16
CA LEU A 63 17.89 -4.37 0.03
C LEU A 63 17.37 -5.79 0.29
N ARG A 64 16.79 -6.02 1.46
CA ARG A 64 16.07 -7.27 1.75
C ARG A 64 14.90 -7.29 0.78
N ARG A 65 15.00 -8.12 -0.27
CA ARG A 65 13.83 -8.39 -1.12
C ARG A 65 12.76 -8.91 -0.18
N ARG A 66 11.75 -8.10 0.08
CA ARG A 66 10.52 -8.59 0.69
C ARG A 66 9.89 -9.44 -0.39
N GLU A 67 9.88 -10.75 -0.19
CA GLU A 67 9.02 -11.63 -0.96
C GLU A 67 7.61 -11.07 -0.80
N ALA A 68 6.99 -10.68 -1.92
CA ALA A 68 5.58 -10.37 -1.90
C ALA A 68 4.85 -11.64 -1.45
N CYS A 69 4.01 -11.53 -0.43
CA CYS A 69 3.20 -12.67 0.00
C CYS A 69 2.38 -13.18 -1.19
N ALA A 70 2.43 -14.49 -1.41
CA ALA A 70 1.61 -15.20 -2.37
C ALA A 70 0.15 -15.26 -1.92
#